data_AF-A0A7W8ZQB1-F1
#
_entry.id   AF-A0A7W8ZQB1-F1
#
_cell.length_a   1.000
_cell.length_b   1.000
_cell.length_c   1.000
_cell.angle_alpha   90.00
_cell.angle_beta   90.00
_cell.angle_gamma   90.00
#
_symmetry.space_group_name_H-M   'P 1'
#
loop_
_entity.id
_entity.type
_entity.pdbx_description
1 polymer ?
#
loop_
_entity_poly.entity_id
_entity_poly.type
_entity_poly.pdbx_seq_one_letter_code
_entity_poly.pdbx_strand_id
1 'polypeptide(L)'
;MRQIASITVIVLMFLTACGQQPVKQKKYLITKTDTEWKKLLSPTAYQIMVERGTERPYHNAYYNNHEKGIYVSAATGEPLFSSDDKYDSGTGWPSFTKPINSNAIEVVQDNSLGMSRDEIVEAKTGLHLGHVFDDGPKDKGGLRYCMNSGAFKFIKK
;
A
#
# COMPACT_ATOMS: atom_id res chain seq x y z
N MET A 1 -68.65 -18.14 -33.41
CA MET A 1 -67.34 -18.72 -33.82
C MET A 1 -66.23 -17.96 -33.10
N ARG A 2 -65.57 -18.66 -32.18
CA ARG A 2 -64.27 -18.40 -31.49
C ARG A 2 -63.81 -16.93 -31.30
N GLN A 3 -63.92 -16.46 -30.05
CA GLN A 3 -63.13 -15.34 -29.52
C GLN A 3 -61.66 -15.75 -29.40
N ILE A 4 -60.76 -14.95 -29.95
CA ILE A 4 -59.31 -15.08 -29.79
C ILE A 4 -58.89 -14.02 -28.78
N ALA A 5 -58.66 -14.41 -27.53
CA ALA A 5 -58.07 -13.54 -26.52
C ALA A 5 -56.54 -13.65 -26.64
N SER A 6 -55.91 -12.60 -27.16
CA SER A 6 -54.45 -12.47 -27.21
C SER A 6 -53.90 -12.37 -25.78
N ILE A 7 -53.17 -13.40 -25.35
CA ILE A 7 -52.44 -13.41 -24.09
C ILE A 7 -51.13 -12.65 -24.32
N THR A 8 -51.06 -11.40 -23.87
CA THR A 8 -49.80 -10.66 -23.80
C THR A 8 -49.06 -11.09 -22.54
N VAL A 9 -48.05 -11.94 -22.70
CA VAL A 9 -47.11 -12.30 -21.63
C VAL A 9 -46.18 -11.11 -21.39
N ILE A 10 -46.46 -10.31 -20.36
CA ILE A 10 -45.55 -9.28 -19.88
C ILE A 10 -44.46 -9.98 -19.05
N VAL A 11 -43.30 -10.23 -19.67
CA VAL A 11 -42.10 -10.70 -18.98
C VAL A 11 -41.50 -9.50 -18.24
N LEU A 12 -41.76 -9.41 -16.93
CA LEU A 12 -41.13 -8.43 -16.05
C LEU A 12 -39.68 -8.88 -15.79
N MET A 13 -38.74 -8.38 -16.60
CA MET A 13 -37.30 -8.51 -16.34
C MET A 13 -36.98 -7.79 -15.02
N PHE A 14 -36.82 -8.55 -13.94
CA PHE A 14 -36.17 -8.06 -12.73
C PHE A 14 -34.71 -7.78 -13.06
N LEU A 15 -34.39 -6.50 -13.30
CA LEU A 15 -33.03 -5.99 -13.27
C LEU A 15 -32.53 -6.15 -11.83
N THR A 16 -31.87 -7.27 -11.54
CA THR A 16 -31.01 -7.38 -10.35
C THR A 16 -29.85 -6.43 -10.56
N ALA A 17 -30.04 -5.18 -10.14
CA ALA A 17 -28.95 -4.24 -9.90
C ALA A 17 -28.03 -4.90 -8.87
N CYS A 18 -26.86 -5.35 -9.34
CA CYS A 18 -25.81 -5.87 -8.49
C CYS A 18 -25.42 -4.73 -7.54
N GLY A 19 -25.87 -4.81 -6.29
CA GLY A 19 -25.58 -3.80 -5.27
C GLY A 19 -24.10 -3.82 -4.94
N GLN A 20 -23.33 -2.87 -5.48
CA GLN A 20 -22.02 -2.56 -4.94
C GLN A 20 -22.24 -1.94 -3.56
N GLN A 21 -21.87 -2.67 -2.50
CA GLN A 21 -21.88 -2.11 -1.16
C GLN A 21 -20.85 -0.97 -1.08
N PRO A 22 -21.19 0.17 -0.47
CA PRO A 22 -20.24 1.26 -0.31
C PRO A 22 -19.07 0.81 0.57
N VAL A 23 -17.84 0.89 0.04
CA VAL A 23 -16.62 0.58 0.79
C VAL A 23 -16.52 1.58 1.94
N LYS A 24 -16.66 1.09 3.18
CA LYS A 24 -16.52 1.90 4.39
C LYS A 24 -15.07 2.36 4.50
N GLN A 25 -14.80 3.64 4.19
CA GLN A 25 -13.46 4.20 4.30
C GLN A 25 -13.00 4.18 5.77
N LYS A 26 -11.86 3.53 6.02
CA LYS A 26 -11.20 3.53 7.32
C LYS A 26 -10.69 4.95 7.62
N LYS A 27 -10.97 5.46 8.83
CA LYS A 27 -10.50 6.78 9.28
C LYS A 27 -9.18 6.63 10.02
N TYR A 28 -8.13 7.28 9.51
CA TYR A 28 -6.80 7.32 10.11
C TYR A 28 -6.65 8.53 11.06
N LEU A 29 -5.66 8.48 11.96
CA LEU A 29 -5.43 9.52 12.98
C LEU A 29 -5.04 10.87 12.37
N ILE A 30 -4.26 10.84 11.30
CA ILE A 30 -3.82 12.00 10.54
C ILE A 30 -4.48 11.93 9.17
N THR A 31 -5.34 12.90 8.89
CA THR A 31 -5.97 13.05 7.58
C THR A 31 -5.66 14.45 7.05
N LYS A 32 -5.22 14.53 5.80
CA LYS A 32 -4.98 15.78 5.07
C LYS A 32 -5.60 15.70 3.69
N THR A 33 -5.92 16.86 3.13
CA THR A 33 -6.37 17.00 1.75
C THR A 33 -5.25 16.73 0.77
N ASP A 34 -5.63 16.44 -0.48
CA ASP A 34 -4.69 16.27 -1.59
C ASP A 34 -3.71 17.44 -1.74
N THR A 35 -4.24 18.66 -1.67
CA THR A 35 -3.45 19.89 -1.80
C THR A 35 -2.46 20.07 -0.65
N GLU A 36 -2.83 19.67 0.57
CA GLU A 36 -1.90 19.69 1.71
C GLU A 36 -0.79 18.66 1.54
N TRP A 37 -1.09 17.44 1.06
CA TRP A 37 -0.06 16.44 0.78
C TRP A 37 0.89 16.87 -0.32
N LYS A 38 0.38 17.43 -1.43
CA LYS A 38 1.22 17.97 -2.52
C LYS A 38 2.17 19.07 -2.07
N LYS A 39 1.80 19.86 -1.04
CA LYS A 39 2.67 20.90 -0.46
C LYS A 39 3.73 20.32 0.48
N LEU A 40 3.42 19.23 1.18
CA LEU A 40 4.32 18.66 2.19
C LEU A 40 5.32 17.65 1.59
N LEU A 41 4.87 16.86 0.63
CA LEU A 41 5.63 15.76 0.05
C LEU A 41 6.40 16.21 -1.19
N SER A 42 7.54 15.56 -1.44
CA SER A 42 8.17 15.66 -2.76
C SER A 42 7.24 15.04 -3.83
N PRO A 43 7.40 15.39 -5.12
CA PRO A 43 6.58 14.79 -6.18
C PRO A 43 6.63 13.26 -6.17
N THR A 44 7.81 12.67 -5.98
CA THR A 44 7.99 11.21 -5.88
C THR A 44 7.30 10.62 -4.65
N ALA A 45 7.46 11.25 -3.48
CA ALA A 45 6.81 10.77 -2.26
C ALA A 45 5.28 10.86 -2.37
N TYR A 46 4.76 11.93 -2.96
CA TYR A 46 3.33 12.09 -3.20
C TYR A 46 2.80 11.00 -4.15
N GLN A 47 3.45 10.78 -5.29
CA GLN A 47 3.06 9.75 -6.25
C GLN A 47 3.04 8.34 -5.62
N ILE A 48 4.03 8.04 -4.78
CA ILE A 48 4.12 6.73 -4.11
C ILE A 48 3.09 6.64 -2.98
N MET A 49 3.13 7.57 -2.04
CA MET A 49 2.41 7.46 -0.77
C MET A 49 0.92 7.78 -0.89
N VAL A 50 0.56 8.75 -1.73
CA VAL A 50 -0.83 9.22 -1.88
C VAL A 50 -1.50 8.53 -3.07
N GLU A 51 -0.83 8.51 -4.23
CA GLU A 51 -1.37 7.89 -5.45
C GLU A 51 -1.10 6.38 -5.53
N ARG A 52 -0.50 5.80 -4.48
CA ARG A 52 -0.17 4.35 -4.38
C ARG A 52 0.72 3.86 -5.52
N GLY A 53 1.58 4.74 -6.02
CA GLY A 53 2.55 4.43 -7.06
C GLY A 53 3.66 3.51 -6.57
N THR A 54 4.33 2.84 -7.51
CA THR A 54 5.51 2.01 -7.25
C THR A 54 6.68 2.55 -8.05
N GLU A 55 7.81 2.82 -7.40
CA GLU A 55 9.02 3.27 -8.07
C GLU A 55 9.69 2.14 -8.87
N ARG A 56 10.54 2.47 -9.84
CA ARG A 56 11.22 1.45 -10.66
C ARG A 56 12.24 0.66 -9.82
N PRO A 57 12.37 -0.66 -10.02
CA PRO A 57 13.39 -1.46 -9.34
C PRO A 57 14.79 -0.99 -9.76
N TYR A 58 15.74 -1.03 -8.83
CA TYR A 58 17.15 -0.64 -9.00
C TYR A 58 17.40 0.83 -9.37
N HIS A 59 16.34 1.64 -9.49
CA HIS A 59 16.40 3.06 -9.87
C HIS A 59 15.75 3.91 -8.78
N ASN A 60 16.18 3.68 -7.55
CA ASN A 60 15.68 4.37 -6.36
C ASN A 60 16.81 4.60 -5.35
N ALA A 61 16.53 5.44 -4.35
CA ALA A 61 17.58 5.93 -3.46
C ALA A 61 18.13 4.86 -2.50
N TYR A 62 17.32 3.89 -2.09
CA TYR A 62 17.63 3.08 -0.92
C TYR A 62 17.73 1.57 -1.16
N TYR A 63 17.52 1.06 -2.38
CA TYR A 63 17.68 -0.38 -2.64
C TYR A 63 19.06 -0.89 -2.21
N ASN A 64 20.13 -0.19 -2.60
CA ASN A 64 21.52 -0.55 -2.28
C ASN A 64 22.13 0.29 -1.14
N ASN A 65 21.30 0.90 -0.30
CA ASN A 65 21.83 1.59 0.89
C ASN A 65 22.25 0.58 1.96
N HIS A 66 23.50 0.69 2.43
CA HIS A 66 24.09 -0.16 3.47
C HIS A 66 24.54 0.63 4.71
N GLU A 67 24.25 1.94 4.74
CA GLU A 67 24.60 2.79 5.86
C GLU A 67 23.79 2.44 7.12
N LYS A 68 24.37 2.68 8.29
CA LYS A 68 23.68 2.52 9.58
C LYS A 68 22.80 3.71 9.90
N GLY A 69 21.53 3.46 10.22
CA GLY A 69 20.56 4.51 10.47
C GLY A 69 19.12 4.00 10.48
N ILE A 70 18.20 4.96 10.46
CA ILE A 70 16.75 4.73 10.56
C ILE A 70 16.06 5.27 9.30
N TYR A 71 15.16 4.47 8.75
CA TYR A 71 14.23 4.87 7.70
C TYR A 71 12.97 5.42 8.36
N VAL A 72 12.74 6.71 8.17
CA VAL A 72 11.58 7.42 8.70
C VAL A 72 10.60 7.73 7.57
N SER A 73 9.32 7.81 7.91
CA SER A 73 8.25 8.26 7.01
C SER A 73 8.61 9.57 6.31
N ALA A 74 8.47 9.62 4.99
CA ALA A 74 8.62 10.88 4.25
C ALA A 74 7.52 11.90 4.60
N ALA A 75 6.34 11.43 5.02
CA ALA A 75 5.17 12.23 5.36
C ALA A 75 5.17 12.78 6.79
N THR A 76 5.54 11.96 7.77
CA THR A 76 5.38 12.25 9.21
C THR A 76 6.70 12.30 9.97
N GLY A 77 7.77 11.74 9.42
CA GLY A 77 9.05 11.58 10.12
C GLY A 77 9.04 10.47 11.20
N GLU A 78 7.96 9.69 11.31
CA GLU A 78 7.90 8.54 12.22
C GLU A 78 8.94 7.46 11.82
N PRO A 79 9.68 6.87 12.77
CA PRO A 79 10.53 5.71 12.51
C PRO A 79 9.73 4.49 12.04
N LEU A 80 10.09 3.94 10.87
CA LEU A 80 9.41 2.79 10.27
C LEU A 80 10.30 1.55 10.25
N PHE A 81 11.55 1.69 9.78
CA PHE A 81 12.47 0.56 9.63
C PHE A 81 13.89 0.89 10.06
N SER A 82 14.62 -0.12 10.57
CA SER A 82 16.02 -0.02 10.95
C SER A 82 16.93 -0.57 9.85
N SER A 83 18.10 0.03 9.66
CA SER A 83 19.15 -0.56 8.81
C SER A 83 19.61 -1.94 9.28
N ASP A 84 19.41 -2.28 10.56
CA ASP A 84 19.80 -3.59 11.11
C ASP A 84 18.91 -4.74 10.64
N ASP A 85 17.67 -4.41 10.25
CA ASP A 85 16.70 -5.35 9.70
C ASP A 85 16.65 -5.31 8.17
N LYS A 86 17.42 -4.41 7.53
CA LYS A 86 17.55 -4.34 6.07
C LYS A 86 18.43 -5.49 5.57
N TYR A 87 18.09 -6.05 4.42
CA TYR A 87 18.89 -7.06 3.74
C TYR A 87 18.76 -6.97 2.22
N ASP A 88 19.70 -7.61 1.51
CA ASP A 88 19.69 -7.67 0.05
C ASP A 88 18.81 -8.82 -0.44
N SER A 89 17.60 -8.47 -0.86
CA SER A 89 16.62 -9.42 -1.41
C SER A 89 16.79 -9.69 -2.90
N GLY A 90 17.58 -8.87 -3.61
CA GLY A 90 17.69 -8.94 -5.07
C GLY A 90 16.41 -8.53 -5.82
N THR A 91 15.50 -7.80 -5.16
CA THR A 91 14.22 -7.38 -5.78
C THR A 91 14.32 -6.04 -6.50
N GLY A 92 15.31 -5.21 -6.13
CA GLY A 92 15.47 -3.84 -6.63
C GLY A 92 14.82 -2.77 -5.77
N TRP A 93 14.26 -3.13 -4.60
CA TRP A 93 13.73 -2.19 -3.60
C TRP A 93 14.33 -2.47 -2.22
N PRO A 94 14.39 -1.47 -1.31
CA PRO A 94 14.80 -1.71 0.07
C PRO A 94 13.88 -2.76 0.72
N SER A 95 14.51 -3.79 1.28
CA SER A 95 13.83 -4.94 1.87
C SER A 95 14.23 -5.11 3.31
N PHE A 96 13.24 -5.31 4.18
CA PHE A 96 13.43 -5.46 5.62
C PHE A 96 12.77 -6.74 6.11
N THR A 97 13.28 -7.32 7.20
CA THR A 97 12.70 -8.50 7.82
C THR A 97 11.56 -8.16 8.80
N LYS A 98 11.55 -6.95 9.34
CA LYS A 98 10.51 -6.46 10.26
C LYS A 98 10.51 -4.92 10.36
N PRO A 99 9.38 -4.29 10.71
CA PRO A 99 9.36 -2.88 11.12
C PRO A 99 10.02 -2.69 12.49
N ILE A 100 10.37 -1.44 12.81
CA ILE A 100 10.84 -1.05 14.16
C ILE A 100 9.76 -1.31 15.21
N ASN A 101 8.49 -1.04 14.86
CA ASN A 101 7.34 -1.25 15.72
C ASN A 101 6.17 -1.72 14.86
N SER A 102 5.49 -2.80 15.27
CA SER A 102 4.31 -3.33 14.58
C SER A 102 3.16 -2.33 14.52
N ASN A 103 3.11 -1.35 15.43
CA ASN A 103 2.06 -0.33 15.48
C ASN A 103 2.34 0.86 14.54
N ALA A 104 3.53 0.95 13.93
CA ALA A 104 3.88 2.02 13.00
C ALA A 104 3.32 1.79 11.59
N ILE A 105 3.02 0.52 11.26
CA ILE A 105 2.51 0.11 9.95
C ILE A 105 1.24 -0.72 10.10
N GLU A 106 0.49 -0.82 9.02
CA GLU A 106 -0.68 -1.69 8.92
C GLU A 106 -0.62 -2.51 7.62
N VAL A 107 -1.07 -3.76 7.69
CA VAL A 107 -1.29 -4.61 6.52
C VAL A 107 -2.72 -4.43 6.01
N VAL A 108 -2.86 -4.09 4.73
CA VAL A 108 -4.15 -3.91 4.05
C VAL A 108 -4.18 -4.83 2.83
N GLN A 109 -5.30 -5.51 2.62
CA GLN A 109 -5.49 -6.36 1.44
C GLN A 109 -5.58 -5.50 0.17
N ASP A 110 -4.68 -5.73 -0.78
CA ASP A 110 -4.63 -5.10 -2.10
C ASP A 110 -4.99 -6.10 -3.18
N ASN A 111 -6.20 -5.95 -3.74
CA ASN A 111 -6.73 -6.78 -4.82
C ASN A 111 -6.64 -6.09 -6.21
N SER A 112 -5.79 -5.07 -6.34
CA SER A 112 -5.61 -4.34 -7.60
C SER A 112 -4.88 -5.18 -8.66
N LEU A 113 -5.06 -4.81 -9.94
CA LEU A 113 -4.40 -5.45 -11.08
C LEU A 113 -4.62 -6.97 -11.22
N GLY A 114 -5.69 -7.50 -10.60
CA GLY A 114 -6.00 -8.94 -10.63
C GLY A 114 -5.07 -9.80 -9.77
N MET A 115 -4.28 -9.18 -8.88
CA MET A 115 -3.43 -9.86 -7.90
C MET A 115 -3.95 -9.61 -6.50
N SER A 116 -3.78 -10.57 -5.59
CA SER A 116 -4.00 -10.37 -4.15
C SER A 116 -2.65 -10.24 -3.47
N ARG A 117 -2.39 -9.07 -2.86
CA ARG A 117 -1.13 -8.73 -2.19
C ARG A 117 -1.43 -8.07 -0.85
N ASP A 118 -0.50 -8.21 0.08
CA ASP A 118 -0.56 -7.52 1.37
C ASP A 118 0.16 -6.18 1.26
N GLU A 119 -0.60 -5.09 1.08
CA GLU A 119 -0.10 -3.71 1.08
C GLU A 119 0.31 -3.31 2.50
N ILE A 120 1.44 -2.62 2.60
CA ILE A 120 1.87 -1.96 3.82
C ILE A 120 1.59 -0.48 3.71
N VAL A 121 0.83 0.05 4.67
CA VAL A 121 0.53 1.47 4.83
C VAL A 121 1.01 1.99 6.18
N GLU A 122 1.21 3.29 6.29
CA GLU A 122 1.45 3.95 7.58
C GLU A 122 0.22 3.87 8.48
N ALA A 123 0.37 3.37 9.71
CA ALA A 123 -0.78 3.18 10.60
C ALA A 123 -1.49 4.49 10.98
N LYS A 124 -0.76 5.62 11.01
CA LYS A 124 -1.33 6.93 11.40
C LYS A 124 -2.03 7.66 10.27
N THR A 125 -1.62 7.46 9.01
CA THR A 125 -2.07 8.27 7.86
C THR A 125 -2.81 7.43 6.82
N GLY A 126 -2.56 6.12 6.78
CA GLY A 126 -3.03 5.23 5.71
C GLY A 126 -2.30 5.37 4.39
N LEU A 127 -1.20 6.14 4.36
CA LEU A 127 -0.41 6.35 3.15
C LEU A 127 0.41 5.10 2.78
N HIS A 128 0.52 4.85 1.48
CA HIS A 128 1.21 3.69 0.92
C HIS A 128 2.71 3.71 1.19
N LEU A 129 3.27 2.55 1.57
CA LEU A 129 4.71 2.35 1.74
C LEU A 129 5.26 1.30 0.77
N GLY A 130 4.55 0.18 0.62
CA GLY A 130 4.97 -0.93 -0.24
C GLY A 130 4.13 -2.18 0.04
N HIS A 131 4.75 -3.35 0.03
CA HIS A 131 4.08 -4.63 0.27
C HIS A 131 4.90 -5.57 1.16
N VAL A 132 4.24 -6.53 1.78
CA VAL A 132 4.88 -7.63 2.53
C VAL A 132 4.64 -8.97 1.84
N PHE A 133 5.66 -9.83 1.90
CA PHE A 133 5.67 -11.16 1.28
C PHE A 133 6.22 -12.20 2.27
N ASP A 134 5.91 -13.48 2.07
CA ASP A 134 6.29 -14.63 2.89
C ASP A 134 7.56 -15.36 2.40
N ASP A 135 8.34 -14.71 1.54
CA ASP A 135 9.57 -15.22 0.92
C ASP A 135 10.84 -14.60 1.51
N GLY A 136 10.76 -14.07 2.73
CA GLY A 136 11.90 -13.52 3.47
C GLY A 136 12.83 -14.59 4.07
N PRO A 137 13.94 -14.17 4.71
CA PRO A 137 14.87 -15.08 5.39
C PRO A 137 14.15 -15.85 6.52
N LYS A 138 14.15 -17.19 6.41
CA LYS A 138 13.41 -18.07 7.34
C LYS A 138 13.91 -17.97 8.78
N ASP A 139 15.21 -17.76 8.98
CA ASP A 139 15.85 -17.56 10.28
C ASP A 139 15.49 -16.23 10.94
N LYS A 140 14.86 -15.31 10.20
CA LYS A 140 14.43 -13.97 10.67
C LYS A 140 12.92 -13.75 10.63
N GLY A 141 12.15 -14.83 10.59
CA GLY A 141 10.68 -14.79 10.62
C GLY A 141 10.01 -14.98 9.25
N GLY A 142 10.78 -15.11 8.17
CA GLY A 142 10.26 -15.47 6.85
C GLY A 142 9.52 -14.37 6.10
N LEU A 143 9.38 -13.17 6.67
CA LEU A 143 8.72 -12.05 6.01
C LEU A 143 9.72 -11.12 5.30
N ARG A 144 9.29 -10.61 4.15
CA ARG A 144 9.99 -9.57 3.38
C ARG A 144 9.10 -8.34 3.25
N TYR A 145 9.45 -7.28 3.95
CA TYR A 145 8.86 -5.96 3.78
C TYR A 145 9.57 -5.24 2.64
N CYS A 146 8.96 -5.25 1.45
CA CYS A 146 9.48 -4.68 0.22
C CYS A 146 8.93 -3.27 -0.01
N MET A 147 9.70 -2.27 0.35
CA MET A 147 9.21 -0.89 0.50
C MET A 147 9.69 0.02 -0.62
N ASN A 148 8.95 1.08 -0.93
CA ASN A 148 9.42 2.12 -1.82
C ASN A 148 10.38 3.07 -1.08
N SER A 149 11.53 3.38 -1.67
CA SER A 149 12.49 4.35 -1.16
C SER A 149 11.90 5.74 -1.07
N GLY A 150 11.10 6.15 -2.06
CA GLY A 150 10.44 7.46 -2.06
C GLY A 150 9.40 7.65 -0.95
N ALA A 151 8.99 6.59 -0.26
CA ALA A 151 8.16 6.68 0.95
C ALA A 151 8.98 7.00 2.22
N PHE A 152 10.31 7.05 2.12
CA PHE A 152 11.21 7.26 3.26
C PHE A 152 12.09 8.50 3.13
N LYS A 153 12.57 8.93 4.29
CA LYS A 153 13.82 9.67 4.47
C LYS A 153 14.76 8.81 5.32
N PHE A 154 16.06 8.92 5.10
CA PHE A 154 17.05 8.17 5.88
C PHE A 154 17.79 9.09 6.85
N ILE A 155 17.81 8.71 8.13
CA ILE A 155 18.54 9.39 9.19
C ILE A 155 19.75 8.54 9.57
N LYS A 156 20.94 8.99 9.15
CA LYS A 156 22.21 8.32 9.44
C LYS A 156 22.53 8.40 10.94
N LYS A 157 23.08 7.33 11.49
CA LYS A 157 23.55 7.24 12.88
C LYS A 157 24.92 7.88 13.06
#